data_AF-A0A2A5XNN5-F1
#
_entry.id   AF-A0A2A5XNN5-F1
#
_cell.length_a   1.000
_cell.length_b   1.000
_cell.length_c   1.000
_cell.angle_alpha   90.00
_cell.angle_beta   90.00
_cell.angle_gamma   90.00
#
_symmetry.space_group_name_H-M   'P 1'
#
loop_
_entity.id
_entity.type
_entity.pdbx_description
1 polymer ?
#
loop_
_entity_poly.entity_id
_entity_poly.type
_entity_poly.pdbx_seq_one_letter_code
_entity_poly.pdbx_strand_id
1 'polypeptide(L)'
;MKNLILISIFILFISCEKDEGISKIPSISYDKIEFKKSTNNLNQDSLILTINFIDGDGNLGLSNDENNYPYHPYNAIIDQDFNWVTFGSNSVNPPLYVYEPNGTYYPFSTEDNRPSYNCENYIVDTISSSSELDTFLIQKNNFNKNIFVEFLKKENNDFTIIDWKRIFDEEFGCGIDFNSRFPPLNISNSSQLLSGKLRYGMVSYGFDMILKNDIFKLRVHIIDRELNESNIIETPEVTLEEILVE
;
A
#
# COMPACT_ATOMS: atom_id res chain seq x y z
N MET A 1 23.47 -61.00 -48.99
CA MET A 1 22.73 -60.35 -47.88
C MET A 1 23.69 -59.49 -47.08
N LYS A 2 23.53 -58.16 -47.11
CA LYS A 2 23.65 -57.23 -45.97
C LYS A 2 23.69 -55.80 -46.53
N ASN A 3 22.56 -55.11 -46.41
CA ASN A 3 22.47 -53.68 -46.65
C ASN A 3 23.02 -52.94 -45.42
N LEU A 4 23.92 -52.00 -45.66
CA LEU A 4 24.49 -51.11 -44.67
C LEU A 4 23.51 -49.94 -44.49
N ILE A 5 22.88 -49.83 -43.32
CA ILE A 5 22.00 -48.70 -42.99
C ILE A 5 22.85 -47.61 -42.32
N LEU A 6 22.93 -46.45 -42.96
CA LEU A 6 23.60 -45.26 -42.47
C LEU A 6 22.65 -44.52 -41.51
N ILE A 7 22.97 -44.50 -40.22
CA ILE A 7 22.22 -43.74 -39.22
C ILE A 7 22.71 -42.29 -39.26
N SER A 8 21.91 -41.40 -39.84
CA SER A 8 22.10 -39.95 -39.77
C SER A 8 21.57 -39.44 -38.42
N ILE A 9 22.48 -39.06 -37.54
CA ILE A 9 22.18 -38.41 -36.25
C ILE A 9 21.86 -36.94 -36.53
N PHE A 10 20.58 -36.59 -36.46
CA PHE A 10 20.08 -35.22 -36.50
C PHE A 10 20.19 -34.65 -35.08
N ILE A 11 21.27 -33.91 -34.81
CA ILE A 11 21.46 -33.20 -33.54
C ILE A 11 20.55 -31.95 -33.59
N LEU A 12 19.37 -32.08 -33.00
CA LEU A 12 18.54 -30.93 -32.62
C LEU A 12 19.27 -30.20 -31.50
N PHE A 13 19.93 -29.09 -31.82
CA PHE A 13 20.30 -28.10 -30.83
C PHE A 13 19.01 -27.43 -30.33
N ILE A 14 18.40 -28.07 -29.33
CA ILE A 14 17.45 -27.39 -28.44
C ILE A 14 18.32 -26.48 -27.58
N SER A 15 18.64 -25.30 -28.11
CA SER A 15 19.08 -24.19 -27.29
C SER A 15 17.88 -23.74 -26.50
N CYS A 16 17.64 -24.38 -25.36
CA CYS A 16 16.84 -23.76 -24.32
C CYS A 16 17.71 -22.64 -23.78
N GLU A 17 17.61 -21.45 -24.37
CA GLU A 17 18.07 -20.24 -23.72
C GLU A 17 17.33 -20.24 -22.38
N LYS A 18 18.07 -20.35 -21.28
CA LYS A 18 17.46 -20.08 -19.98
C LYS A 18 17.10 -18.62 -20.06
N ASP A 19 15.82 -18.36 -20.29
CA ASP A 19 15.21 -17.11 -19.89
C ASP A 19 15.47 -17.08 -18.38
N GLU A 20 16.56 -16.42 -17.97
CA GLU A 20 16.68 -15.90 -16.61
C GLU A 20 15.68 -14.75 -16.53
N GLY A 21 14.40 -15.13 -16.71
CA GLY A 21 13.29 -14.24 -16.96
C GLY A 21 13.20 -13.32 -15.78
N ILE A 22 13.30 -12.03 -16.07
CA ILE A 22 13.23 -11.03 -15.02
C ILE A 22 11.90 -11.22 -14.31
N SER A 23 11.96 -11.32 -12.99
CA SER A 23 10.81 -11.56 -12.14
C SER A 23 9.71 -10.54 -12.45
N LYS A 24 8.48 -11.03 -12.66
CA LYS A 24 7.29 -10.19 -12.70
C LYS A 24 6.96 -9.59 -11.33
N ILE A 25 7.32 -10.27 -10.25
CA ILE A 25 7.20 -9.73 -8.91
C ILE A 25 8.23 -8.61 -8.77
N PRO A 26 7.81 -7.39 -8.37
CA PRO A 26 8.72 -6.26 -8.23
C PRO A 26 9.74 -6.50 -7.11
N SER A 27 10.95 -5.98 -7.29
CA SER A 27 11.98 -5.97 -6.25
C SER A 27 12.46 -4.56 -5.97
N ILE A 28 12.66 -4.25 -4.69
CA ILE A 28 13.13 -2.95 -4.23
C ILE A 28 14.39 -3.05 -3.38
N SER A 29 15.20 -2.00 -3.39
CA SER A 29 16.33 -1.84 -2.48
C SER A 29 16.44 -0.39 -1.99
N TYR A 30 16.94 -0.22 -0.76
CA TYR A 30 17.19 1.09 -0.18
C TYR A 30 18.27 1.84 -0.99
N ASP A 31 18.03 3.12 -1.28
CA ASP A 31 19.03 4.04 -1.85
C ASP A 31 19.40 5.13 -0.85
N LYS A 32 18.41 5.92 -0.39
CA LYS A 32 18.65 7.08 0.48
C LYS A 32 17.40 7.50 1.24
N ILE A 33 17.57 8.10 2.41
CA ILE A 33 16.54 8.86 3.12
C ILE A 33 17.07 10.26 3.45
N GLU A 34 16.24 11.28 3.29
CA GLU A 34 16.58 12.69 3.53
C GLU A 34 15.46 13.37 4.31
N PHE A 35 15.81 14.26 5.24
CA PHE A 35 14.89 15.11 5.96
C PHE A 35 15.10 16.57 5.54
N LYS A 36 14.05 17.20 5.03
CA LYS A 36 14.05 18.62 4.68
C LYS A 36 13.15 19.37 5.66
N LYS A 37 13.76 20.22 6.47
CA LYS A 37 13.03 21.09 7.39
C LYS A 37 12.34 22.21 6.65
N SER A 38 11.11 22.52 7.04
CA SER A 38 10.37 23.65 6.49
C SER A 38 11.07 24.98 6.79
N THR A 39 10.97 25.93 5.85
CA THR A 39 11.52 27.29 5.99
C THR A 39 10.76 28.15 7.01
N ASN A 40 9.57 27.74 7.43
CA ASN A 40 8.76 28.41 8.45
C ASN A 40 7.81 27.42 9.14
N ASN A 41 7.18 27.84 10.24
CA ASN A 41 6.23 26.99 10.98
C ASN A 41 4.85 26.85 10.30
N LEU A 42 4.67 27.38 9.08
CA LEU A 42 3.43 27.29 8.33
C LEU A 42 3.44 26.19 7.27
N ASN A 43 4.61 25.71 6.86
CA ASN A 43 4.71 24.56 5.96
C ASN A 43 5.16 23.31 6.73
N GLN A 44 4.82 22.16 6.17
CA GLN A 44 5.19 20.86 6.68
C GLN A 44 6.65 20.54 6.39
N ASP A 45 7.30 19.81 7.30
CA ASP A 45 8.59 19.20 7.02
C ASP A 45 8.40 18.05 6.02
N SER A 46 9.47 17.69 5.30
CA SER A 46 9.47 16.59 4.34
C SER A 46 10.47 15.50 4.72
N LEU A 47 10.03 14.25 4.70
CA LEU A 47 10.89 13.07 4.75
C LEU A 47 10.85 12.40 3.37
N ILE A 48 12.00 12.32 2.70
CA ILE A 48 12.12 11.89 1.31
C ILE A 48 12.86 10.56 1.29
N LEU A 49 12.12 9.49 0.99
CA LEU A 49 12.69 8.16 0.78
C LEU A 49 12.98 7.96 -0.70
N THR A 50 14.19 7.49 -1.03
CA THR A 50 14.55 7.02 -2.37
C THR A 50 14.83 5.52 -2.30
N ILE A 51 14.17 4.76 -3.19
CA ILE A 51 14.39 3.32 -3.37
C ILE A 51 14.75 3.06 -4.83
N ASN A 52 15.58 2.04 -5.07
CA ASN A 52 15.70 1.46 -6.40
C ASN A 52 14.62 0.40 -6.58
N PHE A 53 14.10 0.25 -7.79
CA PHE A 53 13.13 -0.79 -8.14
C PHE A 53 13.52 -1.52 -9.43
N ILE A 54 13.07 -2.77 -9.54
CA ILE A 54 13.10 -3.60 -10.75
C ILE A 54 11.75 -4.29 -10.87
N ASP A 55 11.13 -4.25 -12.05
CA ASP A 55 9.85 -4.86 -12.37
C ASP A 55 9.89 -5.43 -13.79
N GLY A 56 9.72 -6.75 -13.92
CA GLY A 56 9.92 -7.48 -15.17
C GLY A 56 8.86 -7.25 -16.23
N ASP A 57 7.61 -6.94 -15.84
CA ASP A 57 6.50 -6.77 -16.79
C ASP A 57 6.01 -5.32 -16.93
N GLY A 58 6.49 -4.42 -16.08
CA GLY A 58 6.30 -2.98 -16.18
C GLY A 58 4.90 -2.54 -15.77
N ASN A 59 4.27 -3.26 -14.84
CA ASN A 59 2.93 -3.00 -14.34
C ASN A 59 2.93 -2.15 -13.05
N LEU A 60 4.09 -1.69 -12.55
CA LEU A 60 4.21 -0.84 -11.37
C LEU A 60 3.46 0.51 -11.45
N GLY A 61 2.83 0.87 -10.33
CA GLY A 61 2.14 2.13 -10.12
C GLY A 61 0.62 2.03 -10.31
N LEU A 62 -0.12 2.98 -9.75
CA LEU A 62 -1.58 2.97 -9.69
C LEU A 62 -2.08 4.42 -9.72
N SER A 63 -2.86 4.77 -10.74
CA SER A 63 -3.41 6.11 -10.93
C SER A 63 -4.44 6.42 -9.86
N ASN A 64 -4.63 7.69 -9.52
CA ASN A 64 -5.67 8.12 -8.59
C ASN A 64 -7.10 7.84 -9.08
N ASP A 65 -7.29 7.67 -10.40
CA ASP A 65 -8.60 7.39 -11.01
C ASP A 65 -8.91 5.88 -11.04
N GLU A 66 -7.93 5.02 -10.79
CA GLU A 66 -8.10 3.56 -10.75
C GLU A 66 -8.70 3.12 -9.40
N ASN A 67 -10.01 3.35 -9.23
CA ASN A 67 -10.77 3.02 -8.01
C ASN A 67 -11.84 1.93 -8.23
N ASN A 68 -11.79 1.24 -9.36
CA ASN A 68 -12.64 0.06 -9.58
C ASN A 68 -11.99 -1.17 -8.93
N TYR A 69 -12.78 -2.22 -8.70
CA TYR A 69 -12.25 -3.51 -8.24
C TYR A 69 -11.05 -3.96 -9.10
N PRO A 70 -9.93 -4.40 -8.51
CA PRO A 70 -9.68 -4.64 -7.08
C PRO A 70 -9.08 -3.45 -6.29
N TYR A 71 -9.06 -2.24 -6.84
CA TYR A 71 -8.38 -1.04 -6.30
C TYR A 71 -9.30 -0.02 -5.64
N HIS A 72 -10.57 -0.36 -5.48
CA HIS A 72 -11.57 0.47 -4.79
C HIS A 72 -11.12 0.79 -3.35
N PRO A 73 -11.48 1.95 -2.79
CA PRO A 73 -10.95 2.40 -1.50
C PRO A 73 -11.39 1.56 -0.29
N TYR A 74 -12.60 1.01 -0.33
CA TYR A 74 -13.17 0.26 0.78
C TYR A 74 -14.28 -0.69 0.30
N ASN A 75 -14.44 -1.80 1.00
CA ASN A 75 -15.61 -2.66 0.92
C ASN A 75 -16.71 -2.12 1.85
N ALA A 76 -17.96 -2.30 1.45
CA ALA A 76 -19.09 -2.00 2.30
C ALA A 76 -19.29 -3.10 3.34
N ILE A 77 -19.76 -2.75 4.53
CA ILE A 77 -20.36 -3.74 5.43
C ILE A 77 -21.87 -3.66 5.28
N ILE A 78 -22.49 -4.80 4.97
CA ILE A 78 -23.94 -4.93 4.80
C ILE A 78 -24.54 -5.89 5.82
N ASP A 79 -25.81 -5.74 6.12
CA ASP A 79 -26.58 -6.65 6.96
C ASP A 79 -27.26 -7.77 6.13
N GLN A 80 -28.04 -8.65 6.77
CA GLN A 80 -28.70 -9.78 6.10
C GLN A 80 -29.75 -9.36 5.06
N ASP A 81 -30.25 -8.13 5.16
CA ASP A 81 -31.22 -7.55 4.24
C ASP A 81 -30.53 -6.77 3.11
N PHE A 82 -29.20 -6.86 3.00
CA PHE A 82 -28.35 -6.15 2.03
C PHE A 82 -28.37 -4.62 2.19
N ASN A 83 -28.71 -4.12 3.38
CA ASN A 83 -28.57 -2.70 3.69
C ASN A 83 -27.14 -2.41 4.17
N TRP A 84 -26.59 -1.27 3.76
CA TRP A 84 -25.32 -0.81 4.29
C TRP A 84 -25.46 -0.48 5.78
N VAL A 85 -24.51 -0.94 6.56
CA VAL A 85 -24.48 -0.72 8.01
C VAL A 85 -23.96 0.68 8.29
N THR A 86 -24.75 1.51 8.98
CA THR A 86 -24.35 2.88 9.37
C THR A 86 -24.18 3.00 10.89
N PHE A 87 -23.38 3.96 11.34
CA PHE A 87 -23.12 4.21 12.76
C PHE A 87 -24.39 4.63 13.50
N GLY A 88 -25.21 5.49 12.91
CA GLY A 88 -26.42 6.06 13.53
C GLY A 88 -27.64 5.14 13.52
N SER A 89 -27.60 4.01 12.81
CA SER A 89 -28.76 3.11 12.67
C SER A 89 -29.08 2.37 13.98
N ASN A 90 -30.32 2.49 14.44
CA ASN A 90 -30.84 1.76 15.61
C ASN A 90 -31.26 0.31 15.30
N SER A 91 -31.37 -0.04 14.02
CA SER A 91 -31.81 -1.36 13.57
C SER A 91 -30.84 -1.84 12.50
N VAL A 92 -29.96 -2.75 12.90
CA VAL A 92 -29.06 -3.51 12.02
C VAL A 92 -29.44 -4.97 12.20
N ASN A 93 -29.48 -5.72 11.10
CA ASN A 93 -29.99 -7.09 11.07
C ASN A 93 -28.85 -8.10 10.77
N PRO A 94 -28.10 -8.58 11.77
CA PRO A 94 -27.05 -9.58 11.57
C PRO A 94 -27.59 -10.90 10.97
N PRO A 95 -26.73 -11.73 10.34
CA PRO A 95 -25.29 -11.59 10.19
C PRO A 95 -24.87 -10.42 9.29
N LEU A 96 -23.67 -9.92 9.53
CA LEU A 96 -23.01 -8.89 8.72
C LEU A 96 -22.09 -9.53 7.70
N TYR A 97 -21.97 -8.90 6.54
CA TYR A 97 -21.13 -9.34 5.44
C TYR A 97 -20.24 -8.21 4.93
N VAL A 98 -19.03 -8.56 4.51
CA VAL A 98 -18.25 -7.68 3.63
C VAL A 98 -18.83 -7.81 2.23
N TYR A 99 -19.12 -6.69 1.58
CA TYR A 99 -19.58 -6.61 0.19
C TYR A 99 -18.56 -5.88 -0.67
N GLU A 100 -18.04 -6.57 -1.67
CA GLU A 100 -17.07 -6.05 -2.63
C GLU A 100 -17.77 -5.49 -3.88
N PRO A 101 -17.18 -4.49 -4.57
CA PRO A 101 -17.78 -3.92 -5.79
C PRO A 101 -17.94 -4.89 -6.97
N ASN A 102 -17.25 -6.05 -6.96
CA ASN A 102 -17.45 -7.10 -7.95
C ASN A 102 -18.73 -7.93 -7.72
N GLY A 103 -19.49 -7.65 -6.65
CA GLY A 103 -20.71 -8.37 -6.26
C GLY A 103 -20.50 -9.56 -5.33
N THR A 104 -19.25 -9.87 -4.98
CA THR A 104 -18.92 -10.90 -4.00
C THR A 104 -19.21 -10.39 -2.60
N TYR A 105 -19.74 -11.26 -1.74
CA TYR A 105 -19.84 -10.99 -0.32
C TYR A 105 -19.48 -12.22 0.50
N TYR A 106 -18.93 -11.99 1.69
CA TYR A 106 -18.49 -13.05 2.60
C TYR A 106 -18.73 -12.65 4.07
N PRO A 107 -18.86 -13.63 4.99
CA PRO A 107 -19.20 -13.35 6.38
C PRO A 107 -18.20 -12.40 7.05
N PHE A 108 -18.73 -11.37 7.74
CA PHE A 108 -17.97 -10.43 8.56
C PHE A 108 -18.19 -10.68 10.06
N SER A 109 -19.44 -10.80 10.49
CA SER A 109 -19.82 -11.04 11.89
C SER A 109 -21.18 -11.73 11.95
N THR A 110 -21.40 -12.57 12.97
CA THR A 110 -22.73 -13.16 13.22
C THR A 110 -23.65 -12.24 14.03
N GLU A 111 -23.10 -11.22 14.68
CA GLU A 111 -23.79 -10.27 15.56
C GLU A 111 -23.52 -8.82 15.13
N ASP A 112 -24.27 -7.87 15.67
CA ASP A 112 -23.94 -6.44 15.55
C ASP A 112 -22.73 -6.13 16.45
N ASN A 113 -21.55 -6.08 15.83
CA ASN A 113 -20.27 -5.82 16.47
C ASN A 113 -19.67 -4.48 16.03
N ARG A 114 -20.52 -3.52 15.65
CA ARG A 114 -20.09 -2.17 15.28
C ARG A 114 -19.16 -1.57 16.36
N PRO A 115 -17.92 -1.17 16.00
CA PRO A 115 -17.05 -0.50 16.95
C PRO A 115 -17.56 0.92 17.25
N SER A 116 -17.00 1.56 18.28
CA SER A 116 -17.16 3.02 18.42
C SER A 116 -16.57 3.72 17.19
N TYR A 117 -17.10 4.90 16.88
CA TYR A 117 -16.66 5.68 15.73
C TYR A 117 -15.13 5.85 15.74
N ASN A 118 -14.52 5.62 14.59
CA ASN A 118 -13.11 5.83 14.32
C ASN A 118 -12.90 5.85 12.79
N CYS A 119 -11.81 6.47 12.32
CA CYS A 119 -11.52 6.59 10.89
C CYS A 119 -10.94 5.32 10.25
N GLU A 120 -10.74 4.24 11.01
CA GLU A 120 -10.33 2.95 10.46
C GLU A 120 -11.54 2.12 10.00
N ASN A 121 -12.63 2.15 10.78
CA ASN A 121 -13.82 1.34 10.53
C ASN A 121 -14.96 2.12 9.86
N TYR A 122 -14.93 3.45 9.89
CA TYR A 122 -16.02 4.27 9.36
C TYR A 122 -15.54 5.27 8.31
N ILE A 123 -16.42 5.54 7.35
CA ILE A 123 -16.33 6.68 6.42
C ILE A 123 -17.57 7.55 6.56
N VAL A 124 -17.43 8.82 6.17
CA VAL A 124 -18.53 9.76 6.10
C VAL A 124 -18.77 10.10 4.63
N ASP A 125 -19.93 9.74 4.09
CA ASP A 125 -20.19 9.80 2.64
C ASP A 125 -21.70 9.97 2.34
N THR A 126 -22.08 10.16 1.08
CA THR A 126 -23.48 10.32 0.62
C THR A 126 -23.93 9.13 -0.25
N ILE A 127 -23.52 7.91 0.09
CA ILE A 127 -23.61 6.71 -0.78
C ILE A 127 -25.06 6.22 -0.98
N SER A 128 -25.99 6.65 -0.13
CA SER A 128 -27.41 6.34 -0.34
C SER A 128 -27.96 7.16 -1.52
N SER A 129 -29.05 6.71 -2.16
CA SER A 129 -29.78 7.49 -3.16
C SER A 129 -30.34 8.83 -2.64
N SER A 130 -30.11 9.14 -1.37
CA SER A 130 -30.32 10.45 -0.77
C SER A 130 -29.02 11.27 -0.85
N SER A 131 -29.15 12.57 -1.04
CA SER A 131 -28.03 13.51 -0.90
C SER A 131 -27.64 13.75 0.58
N GLU A 132 -28.09 12.90 1.50
CA GLU A 132 -27.80 13.03 2.92
C GLU A 132 -26.51 12.27 3.26
N LEU A 133 -25.69 12.94 4.05
CA LEU A 133 -24.39 12.45 4.49
C LEU A 133 -24.60 11.57 5.73
N ASP A 134 -24.08 10.35 5.69
CA ASP A 134 -24.16 9.36 6.78
C ASP A 134 -22.76 8.77 7.04
N THR A 135 -22.62 8.07 8.17
CA THR A 135 -21.39 7.44 8.63
C THR A 135 -21.49 5.92 8.43
N PHE A 136 -20.84 5.41 7.39
CA PHE A 136 -20.93 4.00 6.98
C PHE A 136 -19.83 3.16 7.61
N LEU A 137 -20.18 1.98 8.12
CA LEU A 137 -19.23 0.95 8.51
C LEU A 137 -18.63 0.32 7.25
N ILE A 138 -17.31 0.24 7.20
CA ILE A 138 -16.56 -0.24 6.05
C ILE A 138 -15.43 -1.20 6.45
N GLN A 139 -14.86 -1.84 5.45
CA GLN A 139 -13.55 -2.47 5.54
C GLN A 139 -12.63 -1.80 4.50
N LYS A 140 -11.53 -1.19 4.95
CA LYS A 140 -10.55 -0.57 4.04
C LYS A 140 -9.94 -1.63 3.12
N ASN A 141 -9.70 -1.24 1.87
CA ASN A 141 -9.00 -2.09 0.91
C ASN A 141 -7.53 -1.68 0.84
N ASN A 142 -6.63 -2.57 1.29
CA ASN A 142 -5.20 -2.31 1.24
C ASN A 142 -4.68 -2.19 -0.20
N PHE A 143 -5.31 -2.85 -1.17
CA PHE A 143 -4.95 -2.74 -2.59
C PHE A 143 -5.31 -1.39 -3.20
N ASN A 144 -5.98 -0.49 -2.44
CA ASN A 144 -6.11 0.90 -2.85
C ASN A 144 -4.75 1.65 -2.80
N LYS A 145 -3.70 1.13 -2.17
CA LYS A 145 -2.37 1.75 -2.12
C LYS A 145 -1.34 0.84 -2.80
N ASN A 146 -0.21 1.41 -3.19
CA ASN A 146 0.85 0.66 -3.85
C ASN A 146 2.25 0.93 -3.29
N ILE A 147 2.38 1.83 -2.32
CA ILE A 147 3.57 1.99 -1.49
C ILE A 147 3.15 2.06 -0.03
N PHE A 148 3.80 1.25 0.79
CA PHE A 148 3.49 1.07 2.20
C PHE A 148 4.70 1.41 3.03
N VAL A 149 4.52 2.25 4.04
CA VAL A 149 5.62 2.77 4.87
C VAL A 149 5.25 2.71 6.34
N GLU A 150 6.02 1.95 7.10
CA GLU A 150 5.95 1.92 8.55
C GLU A 150 7.13 2.69 9.13
N PHE A 151 6.86 3.53 10.13
CA PHE A 151 7.90 4.20 10.90
C PHE A 151 8.15 3.39 12.16
N LEU A 152 9.39 2.98 12.38
CA LEU A 152 9.80 2.22 13.55
C LEU A 152 10.73 3.08 14.40
N LYS A 153 10.29 3.40 15.61
CA LYS A 153 11.08 4.12 16.61
C LYS A 153 11.82 3.11 17.49
N LYS A 154 13.08 3.40 17.81
CA LYS A 154 13.88 2.61 18.73
C LYS A 154 13.53 2.97 20.17
N GLU A 155 13.11 1.99 20.94
CA GLU A 155 12.84 2.11 22.37
C GLU A 155 13.69 1.09 23.13
N ASN A 156 14.66 1.58 23.90
CA ASN A 156 15.72 0.77 24.51
C ASN A 156 16.53 0.01 23.45
N ASN A 157 16.15 -1.23 23.15
CA ASN A 157 16.81 -2.12 22.20
C ASN A 157 15.83 -2.78 21.20
N ASP A 158 14.55 -2.42 21.28
CA ASP A 158 13.48 -2.92 20.41
C ASP A 158 12.93 -1.79 19.54
N PHE A 159 12.21 -2.17 18.48
CA PHE A 159 11.56 -1.23 17.57
C PHE A 159 10.05 -1.31 17.72
N THR A 160 9.41 -0.16 17.95
CA THR A 160 7.95 -0.02 18.04
C THR A 160 7.44 0.79 16.85
N ILE A 161 6.27 0.42 16.33
CA ILE A 161 5.64 1.13 15.22
C ILE A 161 5.04 2.44 15.74
N ILE A 162 5.28 3.53 15.03
CA ILE A 162 4.63 4.80 15.27
C ILE A 162 3.28 4.82 14.56
N ASP A 163 2.19 4.84 15.33
CA ASP A 163 0.84 4.99 14.78
C ASP A 163 0.55 6.48 14.50
N TRP A 164 0.97 6.95 13.32
CA TRP A 164 0.75 8.32 12.86
C TRP A 164 -0.71 8.75 12.79
N LYS A 165 -1.65 7.79 12.71
CA LYS A 165 -3.08 8.07 12.74
C LYS A 165 -3.54 8.55 14.13
N ARG A 166 -2.82 8.18 15.20
CA ARG A 166 -3.16 8.53 16.58
C ARG A 166 -2.29 9.62 17.21
N ILE A 167 -1.24 10.08 16.53
CA ILE A 167 -0.35 11.13 17.07
C ILE A 167 -1.09 12.45 17.36
N PHE A 168 -1.99 12.86 16.46
CA PHE A 168 -2.73 14.12 16.59
C PHE A 168 -4.24 13.93 16.85
N ASP A 169 -4.69 12.68 16.89
CA ASP A 169 -6.07 12.29 17.17
C ASP A 169 -6.07 10.91 17.84
N GLU A 170 -5.75 10.91 19.14
CA GLU A 170 -5.63 9.68 19.93
C GLU A 170 -6.96 8.93 20.04
N GLU A 171 -8.08 9.67 20.10
CA GLU A 171 -9.42 9.11 20.32
C GLU A 171 -9.92 8.37 19.07
N PHE A 172 -9.98 9.06 17.93
CA PHE A 172 -10.63 8.52 16.72
C PHE A 172 -9.67 7.97 15.68
N GLY A 173 -8.36 8.24 15.80
CA GLY A 173 -7.35 7.74 14.88
C GLY A 173 -7.52 8.29 13.45
N CYS A 174 -7.94 9.54 13.31
CA CYS A 174 -8.14 10.20 12.01
C CYS A 174 -6.92 11.01 11.54
N GLY A 175 -5.74 10.72 12.10
CA GLY A 175 -4.48 11.36 11.73
C GLY A 175 -3.91 10.91 10.39
N ILE A 176 -2.59 11.03 10.26
CA ILE A 176 -1.89 10.85 8.98
C ILE A 176 -1.59 9.37 8.74
N ASP A 177 -1.78 8.92 7.49
CA ASP A 177 -1.30 7.64 6.98
C ASP A 177 -0.30 7.91 5.84
N PHE A 178 0.88 7.29 5.91
CA PHE A 178 1.92 7.44 4.89
C PHE A 178 1.89 6.34 3.82
N ASN A 179 0.94 5.42 3.88
CA ASN A 179 0.65 4.53 2.76
C ASN A 179 -0.02 5.32 1.63
N SER A 180 0.50 5.20 0.41
CA SER A 180 0.10 6.09 -0.69
C SER A 180 0.07 5.39 -2.05
N ARG A 181 -0.25 6.18 -3.07
CA ARG A 181 -0.15 5.81 -4.48
C ARG A 181 1.01 6.55 -5.12
N PHE A 182 1.85 5.84 -5.87
CA PHE A 182 2.65 6.44 -6.94
C PHE A 182 2.02 6.11 -8.31
N PRO A 183 2.05 7.03 -9.28
CA PRO A 183 1.39 6.85 -10.57
C PRO A 183 2.04 5.72 -11.38
N PRO A 184 1.35 5.17 -12.39
CA PRO A 184 1.92 4.19 -13.31
C PRO A 184 3.24 4.68 -13.90
N LEU A 185 4.29 3.86 -13.76
CA LEU A 185 5.63 4.22 -14.24
C LEU A 185 5.79 3.90 -15.73
N ASN A 186 5.08 2.87 -16.20
CA ASN A 186 4.95 2.56 -17.61
C ASN A 186 3.73 3.28 -18.20
N ILE A 187 3.98 4.28 -19.05
CA ILE A 187 2.92 4.96 -19.81
C ILE A 187 2.63 4.27 -21.15
N SER A 188 3.41 3.26 -21.53
CA SER A 188 3.17 2.48 -22.75
C SER A 188 2.20 1.33 -22.48
N ASN A 189 1.51 0.89 -23.52
CA ASN A 189 0.63 -0.29 -23.44
C ASN A 189 1.39 -1.62 -23.59
N SER A 190 2.73 -1.58 -23.75
CA SER A 190 3.56 -2.77 -23.88
C SER A 190 4.19 -3.14 -22.54
N SER A 191 4.17 -4.44 -22.24
CA SER A 191 4.95 -5.00 -21.14
C SER A 191 6.44 -4.82 -21.44
N GLN A 192 7.18 -4.29 -20.48
CA GLN A 192 8.62 -4.05 -20.59
C GLN A 192 9.25 -4.05 -19.20
N LEU A 193 10.52 -4.48 -19.14
CA LEU A 193 11.34 -4.32 -17.96
C LEU A 193 11.41 -2.84 -17.56
N LEU A 194 11.01 -2.55 -16.33
CA LEU A 194 11.28 -1.26 -15.69
C LEU A 194 12.33 -1.42 -14.60
N SER A 195 13.27 -0.48 -14.57
CA SER A 195 14.15 -0.30 -13.43
C SER A 195 14.50 1.17 -13.27
N GLY A 196 14.72 1.60 -12.04
CA GLY A 196 15.02 3.00 -11.76
C GLY A 196 14.95 3.34 -10.30
N LYS A 197 14.81 4.63 -10.02
CA LYS A 197 14.67 5.18 -8.68
C LYS A 197 13.28 5.77 -8.49
N LEU A 198 12.62 5.37 -7.40
CA LEU A 198 11.39 5.98 -6.94
C LEU A 198 11.70 6.90 -5.75
N ARG A 199 11.29 8.17 -5.86
CA ARG A 199 11.43 9.16 -4.78
C ARG A 199 10.06 9.42 -4.18
N TYR A 200 9.87 9.02 -2.92
CA TYR A 200 8.64 9.18 -2.18
C TYR A 200 8.79 10.25 -1.10
N GLY A 201 8.10 11.38 -1.28
CA GLY A 201 8.08 12.49 -0.33
C GLY A 201 6.89 12.39 0.61
N MET A 202 7.17 12.18 1.88
CA MET A 202 6.20 12.23 2.98
C MET A 202 6.25 13.60 3.64
N VAL A 203 5.10 14.18 3.97
CA VAL A 203 5.02 15.52 4.57
C VAL A 203 4.24 15.50 5.88
N SER A 204 4.75 16.19 6.91
CA SER A 204 4.08 16.27 8.21
C SER A 204 4.58 17.45 9.05
N TYR A 205 3.70 18.04 9.85
CA TYR A 205 4.10 18.96 10.93
C TYR A 205 4.70 18.22 12.13
N GLY A 206 4.52 16.89 12.19
CA GLY A 206 4.91 16.07 13.33
C GLY A 206 6.32 15.50 13.27
N PHE A 207 7.06 15.61 12.15
CA PHE A 207 8.37 14.96 12.06
C PHE A 207 9.35 15.48 13.12
N ASP A 208 9.62 16.79 13.21
CA ASP A 208 10.49 17.35 14.26
C ASP A 208 9.92 17.07 15.66
N MET A 209 8.59 17.11 15.85
CA MET A 209 7.98 16.87 17.16
C MET A 209 8.16 15.43 17.66
N ILE A 210 8.01 14.45 16.77
CA ILE A 210 7.95 13.03 17.12
C ILE A 210 9.30 12.32 16.97
N LEU A 211 10.16 12.75 16.05
CA LEU A 211 11.38 12.02 15.68
C LEU A 211 12.69 12.72 16.05
N LYS A 212 12.67 14.00 16.47
CA LYS A 212 13.90 14.80 16.65
C LYS A 212 14.95 14.20 17.57
N ASN A 213 14.52 13.56 18.65
CA ASN A 213 15.42 13.00 19.65
C ASN A 213 15.47 11.47 19.61
N ASP A 214 14.88 10.87 18.58
CA ASP A 214 14.72 9.43 18.49
C ASP A 214 15.52 8.85 17.34
N ILE A 215 16.03 7.65 17.55
CA ILE A 215 16.54 6.81 16.47
C ILE A 215 15.34 6.11 15.86
N PHE A 216 15.19 6.20 14.54
CA PHE A 216 14.14 5.52 13.82
C PHE A 216 14.66 4.91 12.52
N LYS A 217 13.84 4.03 11.96
CA LYS A 217 14.02 3.49 10.60
C LYS A 217 12.65 3.33 9.96
N LEU A 218 12.62 3.22 8.64
CA LEU A 218 11.41 2.90 7.90
C LEU A 218 11.42 1.45 7.45
N ARG A 219 10.26 0.81 7.43
CA ARG A 219 10.03 -0.45 6.72
C ARG A 219 9.09 -0.21 5.56
N VAL A 220 9.46 -0.73 4.39
CA VAL A 220 8.82 -0.36 3.12
C VAL A 220 8.63 -1.58 2.23
N HIS A 221 7.49 -1.64 1.56
CA HIS A 221 7.23 -2.51 0.43
C HIS A 221 6.32 -1.81 -0.58
N ILE A 222 6.27 -2.35 -1.81
CA ILE A 222 5.37 -1.89 -2.87
C ILE A 222 4.54 -3.04 -3.40
N ILE A 223 3.42 -2.71 -4.04
CA ILE A 223 2.53 -3.66 -4.71
C ILE A 223 2.34 -3.22 -6.15
N ASP A 224 2.36 -4.18 -7.07
CA ASP A 224 2.09 -3.93 -8.49
C ASP A 224 0.61 -4.02 -8.87
N ARG A 225 0.28 -3.87 -10.16
CA ARG A 225 -1.11 -3.98 -10.66
C ARG A 225 -1.59 -5.43 -10.92
N GLU A 226 -0.79 -6.42 -10.61
CA GLU A 226 -1.24 -7.82 -10.51
C GLU A 226 -1.34 -8.28 -9.05
N LEU A 227 -1.22 -7.34 -8.10
CA LEU A 227 -1.22 -7.56 -6.65
C LEU A 227 -0.02 -8.37 -6.13
N ASN A 228 1.09 -8.37 -6.87
CA ASN A 228 2.34 -8.94 -6.39
C ASN A 228 3.03 -7.97 -5.43
N GLU A 229 3.30 -8.46 -4.22
CA GLU A 229 4.07 -7.73 -3.20
C GLU A 229 5.58 -7.85 -3.46
N SER A 230 6.29 -6.73 -3.33
CA SER A 230 7.75 -6.75 -3.39
C SER A 230 8.38 -7.40 -2.15
N ASN A 231 9.69 -7.63 -2.20
CA ASN A 231 10.45 -7.80 -0.97
C ASN A 231 10.28 -6.58 -0.04
N ILE A 232 10.34 -6.83 1.27
CA ILE A 232 10.34 -5.78 2.30
C ILE A 232 11.78 -5.28 2.48
N ILE A 233 11.97 -3.97 2.58
CA ILE A 233 13.24 -3.36 2.95
C ILE A 233 13.10 -2.58 4.25
N GLU A 234 14.20 -2.44 4.97
CA GLU A 234 14.32 -1.50 6.08
C GLU A 234 15.43 -0.49 5.78
N THR A 235 15.24 0.77 6.15
CA THR A 235 16.30 1.78 6.09
C THR A 235 17.33 1.53 7.20
N PRO A 236 18.53 2.13 7.10
CA PRO A 236 19.41 2.26 8.26
C PRO A 236 18.70 2.94 9.43
N GLU A 237 19.19 2.67 10.64
CA GLU A 237 18.84 3.44 11.83
C GLU A 237 19.42 4.85 11.69
N VAL A 238 18.57 5.86 11.82
CA VAL A 238 18.95 7.28 11.66
C VAL A 238 18.25 8.15 12.69
N THR A 239 18.83 9.31 12.95
CA THR A 239 18.18 10.46 13.59
C THR A 239 17.84 11.51 12.52
N LEU A 240 16.89 12.41 12.80
CA LEU A 240 16.56 13.49 11.83
C LEU A 240 17.76 14.39 11.49
N GLU A 241 18.67 14.62 12.44
CA GLU A 241 19.86 15.45 12.24
C GLU A 241 20.84 14.82 11.24
N GLU A 242 21.04 13.51 11.29
CA GLU A 242 21.96 12.79 10.40
C GLU A 242 21.52 12.82 8.93
N ILE A 243 20.22 12.94 8.70
CA ILE A 243 19.62 12.93 7.36
C ILE A 243 19.13 14.31 6.93
N LEU A 244 19.43 15.35 7.71
CA LEU A 244 19.02 16.73 7.42
C LEU A 244 19.71 17.24 6.14
N VAL A 245 18.92 17.82 5.23
CA VAL A 245 19.39 18.47 4.00
C VAL A 245 18.87 19.91 3.89
N GLU A 246 19.61 20.75 3.16
CA GLU A 246 19.25 22.15 2.89
C GLU A 246 18.02 22.31 1.98
#